data_AF-A0A3B8JE85-F1
#
_entry.id   AF-A0A3B8JE85-F1
#
_cell.length_a   1.000
_cell.length_b   1.000
_cell.length_c   1.000
_cell.angle_alpha   90.00
_cell.angle_beta   90.00
_cell.angle_gamma   90.00
#
_symmetry.space_group_name_H-M   'P 1'
#
loop_
_entity.id
_entity.type
_entity.pdbx_description
1 polymer ?
#
loop_
_entity_poly.entity_id
_entity_poly.type
_entity_poly.pdbx_seq_one_letter_code
_entity_poly.pdbx_strand_id
1 'polypeptide(L)' 'MNDTDLQEDSYPVCFVSSRITELFTEVIRSRQITFAQWYELMTAPLDSSFSEYEGDLITRLIYAVRHGLVKVVDEV' A
#
# COMPACT_ATOMS: atom_id res chain seq x y z
N MET A 1 -14.08 -18.62 -33.43
CA MET A 1 -12.82 -19.33 -33.70
C MET A 1 -11.73 -18.31 -33.44
N ASN A 2 -10.86 -18.64 -32.49
CA ASN A 2 -9.92 -17.76 -31.79
C ASN A 2 -8.99 -16.99 -32.73
N ASP A 3 -8.50 -15.84 -32.30
CA ASP A 3 -7.13 -15.76 -31.83
C ASP A 3 -6.96 -14.65 -30.78
N THR A 4 -6.21 -15.01 -29.76
CA THR A 4 -6.00 -14.32 -28.50
C THR A 4 -4.87 -13.32 -28.69
N ASP A 5 -5.18 -12.06 -28.96
CA ASP A 5 -4.21 -10.98 -28.83
C ASP A 5 -4.24 -10.49 -27.37
N LEU A 6 -3.39 -11.11 -26.55
CA LEU A 6 -2.97 -10.55 -25.27
C LEU A 6 -2.16 -9.29 -25.58
N GLN A 7 -2.87 -8.20 -25.88
CA GLN A 7 -2.30 -6.88 -25.80
C GLN A 7 -1.93 -6.69 -24.33
N GLU A 8 -0.63 -6.79 -24.04
CA GLU A 8 -0.09 -6.39 -22.76
C GLU A 8 -0.54 -4.96 -22.52
N ASP A 9 -1.58 -4.87 -21.70
CA ASP A 9 -2.15 -3.66 -21.13
C ASP A 9 -1.05 -3.11 -20.21
N SER A 10 -0.03 -2.52 -20.84
CA SER A 10 0.95 -1.67 -20.21
C SER A 10 0.20 -0.41 -19.85
N TYR A 11 -0.64 -0.52 -18.83
CA TYR A 11 -1.18 0.63 -18.15
C TYR A 11 0.04 1.46 -17.78
N PRO A 12 0.11 2.75 -18.19
CA PRO A 12 1.08 3.63 -17.61
C PRO A 12 0.81 3.57 -16.11
N VAL A 13 1.70 2.90 -15.38
CA VAL A 13 1.71 2.93 -13.93
C VAL A 13 1.95 4.39 -13.64
N CYS A 14 0.85 5.13 -13.49
CA CYS A 14 0.86 6.50 -13.04
C CYS A 14 1.25 6.39 -11.58
N PHE A 15 2.54 6.14 -11.37
CA PHE A 15 3.19 6.13 -10.07
C PHE A 15 3.26 7.59 -9.68
N VAL A 16 2.09 8.16 -9.37
CA VAL A 16 2.04 9.30 -8.47
C VAL A 16 2.73 8.75 -7.23
N SER A 17 4.01 9.12 -7.07
CA SER A 17 4.86 8.69 -5.97
C SER A 17 4.28 9.30 -4.71
N SER A 18 3.19 8.71 -4.22
CA SER A 18 2.63 9.06 -2.95
C SER A 18 3.41 8.30 -1.90
N ARG A 19 3.71 8.98 -0.81
CA ARG A 19 4.41 8.41 0.33
C ARG A 19 3.76 7.11 0.83
N ILE A 20 2.44 6.98 0.65
CA ILE A 20 1.67 5.76 0.96
C ILE A 20 2.00 4.62 0.00
N THR A 21 2.12 4.89 -1.30
CA THR A 21 2.44 3.87 -2.31
C THR A 21 3.85 3.30 -2.09
N GLU A 22 4.80 4.17 -1.74
CA GLU A 22 6.16 3.77 -1.38
C GLU A 22 6.19 2.93 -0.11
N LEU A 23 5.55 3.41 0.96
CA LEU A 23 5.43 2.68 2.22
C LEU A 23 4.78 1.31 2.02
N PHE A 24 3.68 1.25 1.26
CA PHE A 24 2.99 0.00 0.97
C PHE A 24 3.91 -0.99 0.24
N THR A 25 4.63 -0.53 -0.78
CA THR A 25 5.56 -1.38 -1.52
C THR A 25 6.67 -1.93 -0.64
N GLU A 26 7.24 -1.08 0.23
CA GLU A 26 8.25 -1.49 1.20
C GLU A 26 7.71 -2.53 2.19
N VAL A 27 6.56 -2.27 2.78
CA VAL A 27 5.94 -3.14 3.81
C VAL A 27 5.52 -4.48 3.22
N ILE A 28 4.98 -4.51 2.00
CA ILE A 28 4.63 -5.77 1.34
C ILE A 28 5.88 -6.59 1.04
N ARG A 29 6.99 -5.94 0.62
CA ARG A 29 8.27 -6.61 0.35
C ARG A 29 8.95 -7.12 1.62
N SER A 30 8.97 -6.33 2.69
CA SER A 30 9.66 -6.68 3.95
C SER A 30 8.79 -7.50 4.90
N ARG A 31 7.47 -7.50 4.67
CA ARG A 31 6.41 -8.02 5.57
C ARG A 31 6.46 -7.39 6.96
N GLN A 32 7.06 -6.21 7.07
CA GLN A 32 7.31 -5.50 8.31
C GLN A 32 6.98 -4.02 8.12
N ILE A 33 6.44 -3.42 9.18
CA ILE A 33 6.23 -1.98 9.26
C ILE A 33 6.73 -1.50 10.61
N THR A 34 7.41 -0.35 10.66
CA THR A 34 7.84 0.17 11.95
C THR A 34 6.64 0.73 12.71
N PHE A 35 6.73 0.72 14.05
CA PHE A 35 5.70 1.30 14.90
C PHE A 35 5.48 2.77 14.58
N ALA A 36 6.56 3.52 14.30
CA ALA A 36 6.49 4.92 13.87
C ALA A 36 5.70 5.10 12.56
N GLN A 37 6.01 4.31 11.53
CA GLN A 37 5.30 4.34 10.25
C GLN A 37 3.82 3.98 10.41
N TRP A 38 3.54 2.94 11.21
CA TRP A 38 2.17 2.51 11.50
C TRP A 38 1.39 3.58 12.27
N TYR A 39 2.00 4.18 13.29
CA TYR A 39 1.39 5.23 14.09
C TYR A 39 1.11 6.48 13.26
N GLU A 40 2.06 6.89 12.43
CA GLU A 40 1.89 8.02 11.51
C GLU A 40 0.72 7.77 10.54
N LEU A 41 0.61 6.57 9.99
CA LEU A 41 -0.50 6.21 9.10
C LEU A 41 -1.86 6.28 9.81
N MET A 42 -1.93 5.79 11.05
CA MET A 42 -3.17 5.73 11.82
C MET A 42 -3.58 7.08 12.41
N THR A 43 -2.64 8.03 12.53
CA THR A 43 -2.88 9.38 13.06
C THR A 43 -2.86 10.46 11.99
N ALA A 44 -2.56 10.10 10.74
CA ALA A 44 -2.61 11.00 9.60
C ALA A 44 -4.01 11.67 9.54
N PRO A 45 -4.08 13.00 9.40
CA PRO A 45 -5.36 13.70 9.33
C PRO A 45 -6.20 13.17 8.17
N LEU A 46 -7.42 12.71 8.46
CA LEU A 46 -8.38 12.33 7.42
C LEU A 46 -8.82 13.53 6.55
N ASP A 47 -8.47 14.76 6.95
CA ASP A 47 -8.69 15.99 6.19
C ASP A 47 -7.80 16.10 4.93
N SER A 48 -6.69 15.36 4.86
CA SER A 48 -6.04 15.13 3.57
C SER A 48 -6.87 14.11 2.81
N SER A 49 -7.53 14.54 1.73
CA SER A 49 -8.24 13.63 0.81
C SER A 49 -7.27 12.60 0.24
N PHE A 50 -7.16 11.45 0.92
CA PHE A 50 -6.62 10.25 0.31
C PHE A 50 -7.44 9.98 -0.95
N SER A 51 -6.75 9.72 -2.05
CA SER A 51 -7.41 9.18 -3.23
C SER A 51 -8.06 7.84 -2.89
N GLU A 52 -9.08 7.42 -3.65
CA GLU A 52 -9.69 6.09 -3.48
C GLU A 52 -8.64 4.97 -3.55
N TYR A 53 -7.61 5.16 -4.39
CA TYR A 53 -6.48 4.25 -4.52
C TYR A 53 -5.67 4.16 -3.21
N GLU A 54 -5.29 5.29 -2.61
CA GLU A 54 -4.56 5.31 -1.34
C GLU A 54 -5.41 4.74 -0.19
N GLY A 55 -6.71 5.00 -0.21
CA GLY A 55 -7.66 4.39 0.74
C GLY A 55 -7.69 2.86 0.65
N ASP A 56 -7.66 2.31 -0.57
CA ASP A 56 -7.57 0.85 -0.77
C ASP A 56 -6.23 0.29 -0.25
N LEU A 57 -5.11 0.97 -0.53
CA LEU A 57 -3.80 0.58 -0.01
C LEU A 57 -3.76 0.56 1.52
N ILE A 58 -4.27 1.61 2.16
CA ILE A 58 -4.37 1.71 3.63
C ILE A 58 -5.23 0.57 4.17
N THR A 59 -6.40 0.32 3.56
CA THR A 59 -7.31 -0.75 3.98
C THR A 59 -6.64 -2.13 3.92
N ARG A 60 -5.92 -2.41 2.82
CA ARG A 60 -5.15 -3.66 2.67
C ARG A 60 -4.03 -3.78 3.71
N LEU A 61 -3.36 -2.68 4.03
CA LEU A 61 -2.30 -2.67 5.02
C LEU A 61 -2.85 -2.95 6.43
N ILE A 62 -3.97 -2.31 6.80
CA ILE A 62 -4.66 -2.57 8.06
C ILE A 62 -5.07 -4.03 8.17
N TYR A 63 -5.64 -4.59 7.09
CA TYR A 63 -5.98 -6.01 7.03
C TYR A 63 -4.73 -6.87 7.22
N ALA A 64 -3.64 -6.60 6.50
CA ALA A 64 -2.42 -7.38 6.58
C ALA A 64 -1.81 -7.37 7.99
N VAL A 65 -1.78 -6.23 8.68
CA VAL A 65 -1.31 -6.12 10.06
C VAL A 65 -2.22 -6.88 11.02
N ARG A 66 -3.55 -6.69 10.93
CA ARG A 66 -4.52 -7.36 11.80
C ARG A 66 -4.52 -8.88 11.67
N HIS A 67 -4.26 -9.40 10.47
CA HIS A 67 -4.20 -10.83 10.21
C HIS A 67 -2.80 -11.43 10.42
N GLY A 68 -1.83 -10.65 10.90
CA GLY A 68 -0.46 -11.11 11.14
C GLY A 68 0.32 -11.41 9.85
N LEU A 69 -0.16 -10.94 8.69
CA LEU A 69 0.57 -11.02 7.42
C LEU A 69 1.74 -10.04 7.42
N VAL A 70 1.57 -8.87 8.03
CA VAL A 70 2.60 -7.87 8.26
C VAL A 70 2.83 -7.74 9.77
N LYS A 71 4.09 -7.72 10.19
CA LYS A 71 4.47 -7.55 11.59
C LYS A 71 4.83 -6.08 11.88
N VAL A 72 4.26 -5.51 12.94
CA VAL A 72 4.70 -4.21 13.46
C VAL A 72 5.95 -4.42 14.32
N VAL A 73 7.01 -3.68 14.06
CA VAL A 73 8.30 -3.75 14.76
C VAL A 73 8.65 -2.40 15.38
N ASP A 74 9.31 -2.36 16.54
CA ASP A 74 9.58 -1.10 17.25
C ASP A 74 10.50 -0.16 16.47
N GLU A 75 11.55 -0.68 15.84
CA GLU A 75 12.45 -0.01 14.87
C GLU A 75 13.41 -1.09 14.32
N VAL A 76 13.97 -0.88 13.12
CA VAL A 76 14.99 -1.77 12.51
C VAL A 76 16.38 -1.25 12.82
#